data_AF-A0A0H4KEH6-F1
#
_entry.id   AF-A0A0H4KEH6-F1
#
_cell.length_a   1.000
_cell.length_b   1.000
_cell.length_c   1.000
_cell.angle_alpha   90.00
_cell.angle_beta   90.00
_cell.angle_gamma   90.00
#
_symmetry.space_group_name_H-M   'P 1'
#
loop_
_entity.id
_entity.type
_entity.pdbx_description
1 polymer ?
#
loop_
_entity_poly.entity_id
_entity_poly.type
_entity_poly.pdbx_seq_one_letter_code
_entity_poly.pdbx_strand_id
1 'polypeptide(L)' 'MNYDNLIIGKRCEVYADFLVKVRKRRMTKQGTIRGFYVNEHWHPYTYRAFHIEFDDGTKDTFKAQDVKITG' A
#
# COMPACT_ATOMS: atom_id res chain seq x y z
N MET A 1 23.00 3.48 -1.05
CA MET A 1 21.98 4.50 -1.37
C MET A 1 20.64 3.96 -0.88
N ASN A 2 20.06 4.56 0.16
CA ASN A 2 18.76 4.17 0.71
C ASN A 2 17.65 4.62 -0.25
N TYR A 3 17.34 3.79 -1.25
CA TYR A 3 16.21 4.02 -2.16
C TYR A 3 14.88 4.07 -1.41
N ASP A 4 14.82 3.53 -0.19
CA ASP A 4 13.57 3.35 0.55
C ASP A 4 12.97 4.66 1.09
N ASN A 5 13.79 5.71 1.30
CA ASN A 5 13.30 7.04 1.68
C ASN A 5 12.74 7.85 0.50
N LEU A 6 12.98 7.44 -0.75
CA LEU A 6 12.46 8.13 -1.94
C LEU A 6 10.98 7.78 -2.21
N ILE A 7 10.49 6.68 -1.62
CA ILE A 7 9.15 6.14 -1.86
C ILE A 7 8.13 6.72 -0.87
N ILE A 8 8.57 7.07 0.33
CA ILE A 8 7.72 7.71 1.35
C ILE A 8 7.30 9.09 0.85
N GLY A 9 5.99 9.37 0.93
CA GLY A 9 5.38 10.61 0.44
C GLY A 9 4.98 10.58 -1.03
N LYS A 10 5.33 9.52 -1.78
CA LYS A 10 4.85 9.37 -3.16
C LYS A 10 3.39 8.97 -3.19
N ARG A 11 2.70 9.46 -4.24
CA ARG A 11 1.36 9.03 -4.59
C ARG A 11 1.41 7.61 -5.15
N CYS A 12 0.40 6.84 -4.84
CA CYS A 12 0.27 5.49 -5.35
C CYS A 12 -1.19 5.15 -5.62
N GLU A 13 -1.36 4.15 -6.47
CA GLU A 13 -2.62 3.55 -6.83
C GLU A 13 -2.58 2.07 -6.49
N VAL A 14 -3.61 1.60 -5.79
CA VAL A 14 -3.74 0.21 -5.35
C VAL A 14 -4.97 -0.42 -5.99
N TYR A 15 -4.80 -1.63 -6.53
CA TYR A 15 -5.89 -2.39 -7.12
C TYR A 15 -6.21 -3.60 -6.25
N ALA A 16 -7.26 -3.49 -5.43
CA ALA A 16 -7.60 -4.53 -4.46
C ALA A 16 -9.11 -4.74 -4.29
N ASP A 17 -9.45 -5.88 -3.71
CA ASP A 17 -10.81 -6.19 -3.28
C ASP A 17 -11.06 -5.56 -1.90
N PHE A 18 -11.73 -4.42 -1.90
CA PHE A 18 -12.11 -3.74 -0.67
C PHE A 18 -13.46 -4.25 -0.17
N LEU A 19 -13.58 -4.38 1.15
CA LEU A 19 -14.83 -4.77 1.80
C LEU A 19 -15.75 -3.54 1.87
N VAL A 20 -16.73 -3.48 0.97
CA VAL A 20 -17.72 -2.40 0.89
C VAL A 20 -19.09 -2.98 1.20
N LYS A 21 -19.69 -2.57 2.32
CA LYS A 21 -21.02 -3.05 2.76
C LYS A 21 -21.13 -4.59 2.74
N VAL A 22 -20.17 -5.28 3.36
CA VAL A 22 -20.14 -6.76 3.49
C VAL A 22 -19.89 -7.52 2.17
N ARG A 23 -19.64 -6.82 1.05
CA ARG A 23 -19.24 -7.44 -0.23
C ARG A 23 -17.84 -6.98 -0.62
N LYS A 24 -17.00 -7.92 -1.04
CA LYS A 24 -15.72 -7.62 -1.66
C LYS A 24 -15.97 -7.03 -3.04
N ARG A 25 -15.47 -5.83 -3.29
CA ARG A 25 -15.49 -5.18 -4.60
C ARG A 25 -14.08 -4.85 -5.01
N ARG A 26 -13.70 -5.30 -6.20
CA ARG A 26 -12.46 -4.90 -6.84
C ARG A 26 -12.58 -3.43 -7.22
N MET A 27 -11.78 -2.60 -6.59
CA MET A 27 -11.73 -1.16 -6.87
C MET A 27 -10.31 -0.65 -6.79
N THR A 28 -10.09 0.43 -7.50
CA THR A 28 -8.84 1.17 -7.47
C THR A 28 -8.94 2.26 -6.42
N LYS A 29 -7.96 2.36 -5.53
CA LYS A 29 -7.84 3.46 -4.57
C LYS A 29 -6.50 4.16 -4.73
N GLN A 30 -6.54 5.48 -4.60
CA GLN A 30 -5.35 6.32 -4.59
C GLN A 30 -5.03 6.80 -3.18
N GLY A 31 -3.74 6.91 -2.90
CA GLY A 31 -3.24 7.28 -1.58
C GLY A 31 -1.79 7.70 -1.62
N THR A 32 -1.23 7.86 -0.43
CA THR A 32 0.15 8.27 -0.21
C THR A 32 0.87 7.20 0.60
N ILE A 33 2.05 6.79 0.15
CA ILE A 33 2.90 5.86 0.89
C ILE A 33 3.45 6.57 2.11
N ARG A 34 3.08 6.11 3.30
CA ARG A 34 3.55 6.66 4.59
C ARG A 34 4.71 5.85 5.18
N GLY A 35 4.86 4.60 4.78
CA GLY A 35 5.94 3.74 5.25
C GLY A 35 6.08 2.48 4.42
N PHE A 36 7.13 1.72 4.70
CA PHE A 36 7.40 0.45 4.04
C PHE A 36 7.93 -0.57 5.06
N TYR A 37 7.62 -1.84 4.84
CA TYR A 37 8.07 -2.96 5.64
C TYR A 37 8.97 -3.83 4.77
N VAL A 38 10.25 -3.89 5.12
CA VAL A 38 11.29 -4.69 4.44
C VAL A 38 11.60 -6.01 5.16
N ASN A 39 11.00 -6.25 6.32
CA ASN A 39 11.40 -7.36 7.18
C ASN A 39 10.60 -8.64 6.89
N GLU A 40 11.29 -9.73 6.52
CA GLU A 40 10.71 -11.07 6.33
C GLU A 40 10.05 -11.63 7.60
N HIS A 41 10.46 -11.15 8.78
CA HIS A 41 10.01 -11.70 10.07
C HIS A 41 8.76 -11.00 10.66
N TRP A 42 8.35 -9.85 10.14
CA TRP A 42 7.21 -9.10 10.70
C TRP A 42 5.85 -9.57 10.14
N HIS A 43 5.84 -10.16 8.95
CA HIS A 43 4.62 -10.74 8.40
C HIS A 43 5.00 -11.89 7.45
N PRO A 44 4.71 -13.17 7.78
CA PRO A 44 5.23 -14.34 7.06
C PRO A 44 4.79 -14.43 5.59
N TYR A 45 3.84 -13.60 5.16
CA TYR A 45 3.28 -13.59 3.80
C TYR A 45 3.41 -12.25 3.06
N THR A 46 4.09 -11.25 3.64
CA THR A 46 4.06 -9.85 3.14
C THR A 46 5.46 -9.23 3.16
N TYR A 47 6.43 -9.92 2.58
CA TYR A 47 7.73 -9.34 2.27
C TYR A 47 7.56 -8.16 1.29
N ARG A 48 8.20 -7.01 1.58
CA ARG A 48 8.08 -5.75 0.82
C ARG A 48 6.64 -5.26 0.76
N ALA A 49 6.13 -4.74 1.87
CA ALA A 49 4.80 -4.13 1.93
C ALA A 49 4.89 -2.61 2.12
N PHE A 50 3.91 -1.87 1.62
CA PHE A 50 3.76 -0.43 1.80
C PHE A 50 2.59 -0.13 2.73
N HIS A 51 2.83 0.75 3.70
CA HIS A 51 1.79 1.35 4.51
C HIS A 51 1.26 2.58 3.77
N ILE A 52 -0.03 2.56 3.43
CA ILE A 52 -0.66 3.56 2.56
C ILE A 52 -1.79 4.24 3.33
N GLU A 53 -1.80 5.56 3.28
CA GLU A 53 -2.93 6.39 3.71
C GLU A 53 -3.68 6.83 2.46
N PHE A 54 -4.91 6.34 2.30
CA PHE A 54 -5.79 6.64 1.18
C PHE A 54 -6.45 8.02 1.34
N ASP A 55 -6.92 8.57 0.22
CA ASP A 55 -7.55 9.90 0.20
C ASP A 55 -8.86 10.00 0.99
N ASP A 56 -9.49 8.87 1.27
CA ASP A 56 -10.67 8.79 2.14
C ASP A 56 -10.31 8.69 3.64
N GLY A 57 -9.03 8.84 3.98
CA GLY A 57 -8.49 8.79 5.34
C GLY A 57 -8.26 7.37 5.88
N THR A 58 -8.62 6.34 5.12
CA THR A 58 -8.37 4.94 5.53
C THR A 58 -6.89 4.59 5.39
N LYS A 59 -6.41 3.70 6.27
CA LYS A 59 -5.03 3.24 6.28
C LYS A 59 -5.00 1.73 6.13
N ASP A 60 -4.12 1.25 5.27
CA ASP A 60 -3.97 -0.18 5.03
C ASP A 60 -2.57 -0.52 4.54
N THR A 61 -2.23 -1.80 4.54
CA THR A 61 -0.89 -2.29 4.18
C THR A 61 -0.99 -3.26 3.00
N PHE A 62 -0.34 -2.91 1.90
CA PHE A 62 -0.37 -3.68 0.65
C PHE A 62 1.00 -4.21 0.27
N LYS A 63 1.06 -5.35 -0.40
CA LYS A 63 2.31 -5.85 -0.98
C LYS A 63 2.77 -4.88 -2.07
N ALA A 64 4.08 -4.68 -2.19
CA ALA A 64 4.65 -3.77 -3.17
C ALA A 64 4.23 -4.08 -4.61
N GLN A 65 4.02 -5.36 -4.94
CA GLN A 65 3.55 -5.79 -6.26
C GLN A 65 2.13 -5.32 -6.61
N ASP A 66 1.28 -5.05 -5.60
CA ASP A 66 -0.11 -4.63 -5.77
C ASP A 66 -0.25 -3.10 -5.74
N VAL A 67 0.87 -2.39 -5.57
CA VAL A 67 0.95 -0.94 -5.44
C VAL A 67 1.68 -0.37 -6.64
N LYS A 68 0.97 0.46 -7.41
CA LYS A 68 1.55 1.20 -8.52
C LYS A 68 1.89 2.60 -8.05
N ILE A 69 3.19 2.92 -7.96
CA ILE A 69 3.64 4.27 -7.63
C ILE A 69 3.33 5.19 -8.82
N THR A 70 2.55 6.24 -8.57
CA THR A 70 2.22 7.29 -9.53
C THR A 70 3.06 8.50 -9.16
N GLY A 71 4.29 8.53 -9.69
CA GLY A 71 5.35 9.44 -9.26
C GLY A 71 5.39 10.77 -9.96
#